data_AF-A0A195FQN9-F1
#
_entry.id   AF-A0A195FQN9-F1
#
_cell.length_a   1.000
_cell.length_b   1.000
_cell.length_c   1.000
_cell.angle_alpha   90.00
_cell.angle_beta   90.00
_cell.angle_gamma   90.00
#
_symmetry.space_group_name_H-M   'P 1'
#
loop_
_entity.id
_entity.type
_entity.pdbx_description
1 polymer ?
#
loop_
_entity_poly.entity_id
_entity_poly.type
_entity_poly.pdbx_seq_one_letter_code
_entity_poly.pdbx_strand_id
1 'polypeptide(L)'
;MVTSIEQAIHPLILTSSLLGLGIYSSKKPYLNVFYNLTLWIIYCCLFYYIVTVLKVEIWFQSTYAIIDTQFGIFTSIISVIVNMYLSKRFQIIIKRLAAVDNTLKELGIPKLYHKLYIRAKGILIGWLICSCMGNICDMTWWFYVKEDRRYLLIPHITNYFYHVNMFVDSLFITILWYIGTKFDKISEYVKCLLKDGHKLKCTQKKAVMISRQYITCTDNYKHAIWISMHLHLELCQIARQLNVIFGIQIIMEIGSYLILIIRLCNYIFVHIKTKGRFLVSTFNWFSLCYWIFLDVTKIFFLNYICETVTAKSNRIKVIHQLTDFHRYTDIREEFTIGPIIMSIMKTIEQAIRPLFLSCQVLGLCVYTSKPYLSTLYNITVWCAYSYLFYYIVIIFQEEEWFLATSSLINNGINFLVSITSVIISLHQHKRLGKFIKRLAAVDDTLEELGTRKMYQNLRIRVKRILIVWLVYSQMANIFDMPWFCHTSKNKWCMLTPYITNHIQHANMFLNLVFTTCLWFVYYL
;
A
#
# COMPACT_ATOMS: atom_id res chain seq x y z
N MET A 1 26.58 6.98 16.36
CA MET A 1 26.19 5.62 15.91
C MET A 1 24.84 5.28 16.55
N VAL A 2 23.85 4.78 15.81
CA VAL A 2 22.52 4.45 16.35
C VAL A 2 22.58 3.09 17.05
N THR A 3 22.43 3.07 18.38
CA THR A 3 22.66 1.87 19.21
C THR A 3 21.38 1.15 19.63
N SER A 4 20.20 1.78 19.51
CA SER A 4 18.90 1.21 19.87
C SER A 4 17.83 1.40 18.80
N ILE A 5 16.78 0.57 18.82
CA ILE A 5 15.59 0.75 17.98
C ILE A 5 14.95 2.11 18.26
N GLU A 6 14.85 2.49 19.54
CA GLU A 6 14.24 3.74 19.97
C GLU A 6 14.95 4.93 19.31
N GLN A 7 16.29 4.96 19.29
CA GLN A 7 17.05 5.98 18.57
C GLN A 7 16.82 5.94 17.05
N ALA A 8 16.61 4.76 16.47
CA ALA A 8 16.36 4.63 15.04
C ALA A 8 15.00 5.20 14.61
N ILE A 9 13.96 5.00 15.42
CA ILE A 9 12.60 5.52 15.17
C ILE A 9 12.34 6.89 15.81
N HIS A 10 13.31 7.40 16.58
CA HIS A 10 13.22 8.65 17.31
C HIS A 10 12.73 9.84 16.48
N PRO A 11 13.19 10.06 15.22
CA PRO A 11 12.68 11.17 14.41
C PRO A 11 11.17 11.11 14.18
N LEU A 12 10.60 9.90 14.03
CA LEU A 12 9.17 9.73 13.84
C LEU A 12 8.40 9.91 15.16
N ILE A 13 8.93 9.40 16.28
CA ILE A 13 8.30 9.60 17.59
C ILE A 13 8.31 11.08 18.00
N LEU A 14 9.42 11.78 17.76
CA LEU A 14 9.54 13.21 18.02
C LEU A 14 8.51 14.00 17.19
N THR A 15 8.43 13.73 15.89
CA THR A 15 7.47 14.38 15.00
C THR A 15 6.02 14.07 15.41
N SER A 16 5.73 12.83 15.80
CA SER A 16 4.41 12.44 16.35
C SER A 16 4.03 13.31 17.54
N SER A 17 4.97 13.53 18.47
CA SER A 17 4.73 14.39 19.63
C SER A 17 4.54 15.86 19.25
N LEU A 18 5.29 16.36 18.26
CA LEU A 18 5.13 17.74 17.79
C LEU A 18 3.74 17.97 17.18
N LEU A 19 3.20 16.98 16.46
CA LEU A 19 1.86 16.99 15.87
C LEU A 19 0.73 16.79 16.89
N GLY A 20 1.04 16.67 18.18
CA GLY A 20 0.04 16.47 19.22
C GLY A 20 -0.55 15.06 19.27
N LEU A 21 0.13 14.07 18.68
CA LEU A 21 -0.36 12.68 18.61
C LEU A 21 0.03 11.84 19.84
N GLY A 22 1.01 12.22 20.66
CA GLY A 22 1.46 11.30 21.71
C GLY A 22 2.45 11.85 22.74
N ILE A 23 2.86 10.97 23.66
CA ILE A 23 3.74 11.28 24.79
C ILE A 23 5.19 10.95 24.41
N TYR A 24 5.99 11.96 24.08
CA TYR A 24 7.41 11.80 23.73
C TYR A 24 8.27 11.33 24.90
N SER A 25 8.02 11.82 26.11
CA SER A 25 8.86 11.54 27.28
C SER A 25 8.07 10.86 28.40
N SER A 26 8.54 9.69 28.82
CA SER A 26 7.99 8.96 29.96
C SER A 26 8.19 9.68 31.29
N LYS A 27 9.15 10.60 31.39
CA LYS A 27 9.51 11.27 32.66
C LYS A 27 8.43 12.26 33.14
N LYS A 28 7.66 12.86 32.22
CA LYS A 28 6.63 13.86 32.55
C LYS A 28 5.41 13.69 31.62
N PRO A 29 4.63 12.61 31.78
CA PRO A 29 3.51 12.32 30.87
C PRO A 29 2.44 13.42 30.90
N TYR A 30 2.21 14.04 32.06
CA TYR A 30 1.22 15.11 32.22
C TYR A 30 1.49 16.34 31.34
N LEU A 31 2.76 16.77 31.19
CA LEU A 31 3.09 17.93 30.35
C LEU A 31 2.79 17.66 28.87
N ASN A 32 3.01 16.44 28.39
CA ASN A 32 2.69 16.06 27.01
C ASN A 32 1.17 15.98 26.80
N VAL A 33 0.42 15.51 27.81
CA VAL A 33 -1.06 15.52 27.78
C VAL A 33 -1.59 16.95 27.68
N PHE A 34 -1.08 17.86 28.53
CA PHE A 34 -1.46 19.28 28.47
C PHE A 34 -1.06 19.91 27.14
N TYR A 35 0.15 19.66 26.63
CA TYR A 35 0.58 20.15 25.32
C TYR A 35 -0.35 19.68 24.20
N ASN A 36 -0.65 18.38 24.14
CA ASN A 36 -1.55 17.84 23.11
C ASN A 36 -2.94 18.48 23.23
N LEU A 37 -3.49 18.57 24.45
CA LEU A 37 -4.78 19.19 24.69
C LEU A 37 -4.80 20.66 24.23
N THR A 38 -3.79 21.45 24.60
CA THR A 38 -3.64 22.85 24.19
C THR A 38 -3.53 22.98 22.67
N LEU A 39 -2.73 22.13 22.02
CA LEU A 39 -2.56 22.13 20.56
C LEU A 39 -3.89 21.86 19.84
N TRP A 40 -4.66 20.86 20.30
CA TRP A 40 -5.96 20.53 19.70
C TRP A 40 -7.04 21.57 20.02
N ILE A 41 -7.02 22.20 21.19
CA ILE A 41 -7.89 23.35 21.51
C ILE A 41 -7.59 24.51 20.56
N ILE A 42 -6.31 24.87 20.40
CA ILE A 42 -5.89 25.93 19.46
C ILE A 42 -6.35 25.58 18.04
N TYR A 43 -6.15 24.34 17.60
CA TYR A 43 -6.62 23.87 16.31
C TYR A 43 -8.14 24.03 16.14
N CYS A 44 -8.93 23.59 17.13
CA CYS A 44 -10.39 23.75 17.11
C CYS A 44 -10.81 25.23 17.07
N CYS A 45 -10.15 26.11 17.83
CA CYS A 45 -10.40 27.55 17.80
C CYS A 45 -10.07 28.17 16.44
N LEU A 46 -8.93 27.81 15.84
CA LEU A 46 -8.54 28.27 14.50
C LEU A 46 -9.50 27.76 13.43
N PHE A 47 -9.90 26.50 13.51
CA PHE A 47 -10.87 25.92 12.60
C PHE A 47 -12.23 26.62 12.72
N TYR A 48 -12.73 26.83 13.94
CA TYR A 48 -13.95 27.59 14.20
C TYR A 48 -13.87 29.02 13.65
N TYR A 49 -12.73 29.71 13.84
CA TYR A 49 -12.49 31.04 13.30
C TYR A 49 -12.58 31.05 11.76
N ILE A 50 -11.96 30.08 11.08
CA ILE A 50 -12.07 29.95 9.62
C ILE A 50 -13.52 29.78 9.18
N VAL A 51 -14.26 28.87 9.84
CA VAL A 51 -15.64 28.57 9.44
C VAL A 51 -16.54 29.80 9.63
N THR A 52 -16.42 30.49 10.76
CA THR A 52 -17.33 31.58 11.14
C THR A 52 -16.93 32.95 10.57
N VAL A 53 -15.65 33.33 10.67
CA VAL A 53 -15.20 34.68 10.34
C VAL A 53 -14.87 34.81 8.85
N LEU A 54 -14.20 33.83 8.26
CA LEU A 54 -13.85 33.87 6.83
C LEU A 54 -15.02 33.48 5.92
N LYS A 55 -16.20 33.19 6.50
CA LYS A 55 -17.44 32.78 5.82
C LYS A 55 -17.16 31.76 4.72
N VAL A 56 -16.45 30.69 5.08
CA VAL A 56 -16.03 29.61 4.18
C VAL A 56 -17.22 28.68 3.86
N GLU A 57 -18.43 29.24 3.81
CA GLU A 57 -19.68 28.53 3.53
C GLU A 57 -19.65 27.86 2.15
N ILE A 58 -18.91 28.45 1.19
CA ILE A 58 -18.70 27.87 -0.14
C ILE A 58 -18.11 26.46 -0.05
N TRP A 59 -17.23 26.20 0.92
CA TRP A 59 -16.60 24.89 1.09
C TRP A 59 -17.59 23.85 1.65
N PHE A 60 -18.58 24.29 2.41
CA PHE A 60 -19.63 23.46 2.99
C PHE A 60 -20.92 23.41 2.16
N GLN A 61 -20.93 23.98 0.95
CA GLN A 61 -22.09 23.89 0.06
C GLN A 61 -22.42 22.45 -0.35
N SER A 62 -21.44 21.55 -0.30
CA SER A 62 -21.66 20.12 -0.53
C SER A 62 -21.78 19.36 0.78
N THR A 63 -22.89 18.63 0.96
CA THR A 63 -23.08 17.68 2.06
C THR A 63 -21.91 16.70 2.19
N TYR A 64 -21.30 16.30 1.08
CA TYR A 64 -20.13 15.41 1.07
C TYR A 64 -18.90 16.05 1.69
N ALA A 65 -18.67 17.34 1.49
CA ALA A 65 -17.54 18.06 2.08
C ALA A 65 -17.69 18.20 3.59
N ILE A 66 -18.92 18.44 4.08
CA ILE A 66 -19.24 18.45 5.52
C ILE A 66 -18.95 17.08 6.13
N ILE A 67 -19.52 16.02 5.55
CA ILE A 67 -19.36 14.64 6.06
C ILE A 67 -17.89 14.24 6.10
N ASP A 68 -17.16 14.48 5.01
CA ASP A 68 -15.74 14.13 4.91
C ASP A 68 -14.88 14.89 5.93
N THR A 69 -15.13 16.18 6.11
CA THR A 69 -14.41 16.99 7.11
C THR A 69 -14.71 16.52 8.54
N GLN A 70 -15.99 16.26 8.86
CA GLN A 70 -16.38 15.75 10.18
C GLN A 70 -15.74 14.39 10.46
N PHE A 71 -15.78 13.48 9.49
CA PHE A 71 -15.22 12.14 9.61
C PHE A 71 -13.69 12.19 9.74
N GLY A 72 -13.03 13.08 9.01
CA GLY A 72 -11.60 13.33 9.10
C GLY A 72 -11.18 13.85 10.48
N ILE A 73 -11.85 14.87 10.99
CA ILE A 73 -11.62 15.42 12.34
C ILE A 73 -11.85 14.34 13.41
N PHE A 74 -12.95 13.59 13.31
CA PHE A 74 -13.28 12.51 14.24
C PHE A 74 -12.20 11.42 14.25
N THR A 75 -11.72 11.02 13.07
CA THR A 75 -10.62 10.05 12.91
C THR A 75 -9.35 10.55 13.58
N SER A 76 -8.99 11.83 13.42
CA SER A 76 -7.81 12.41 14.07
C SER A 76 -7.95 12.49 15.59
N ILE A 77 -9.13 12.88 16.11
CA ILE A 77 -9.40 12.90 17.56
C ILE A 77 -9.25 11.49 18.14
N ILE A 78 -9.83 10.47 17.50
CA ILE A 78 -9.66 9.09 17.96
C ILE A 78 -8.19 8.68 17.90
N SER A 79 -7.47 9.04 16.84
CA SER A 79 -6.04 8.75 16.70
C SER A 79 -5.23 9.34 17.86
N VAL A 80 -5.54 10.56 18.29
CA VAL A 80 -4.91 11.20 19.45
C VAL A 80 -5.25 10.46 20.74
N ILE A 81 -6.53 10.17 20.98
CA ILE A 81 -6.98 9.45 22.19
C ILE A 81 -6.33 8.06 22.27
N VAL A 82 -6.36 7.30 21.17
CA VAL A 82 -5.78 5.96 21.04
C VAL A 82 -4.28 6.02 21.28
N ASN A 83 -3.56 6.95 20.65
CA ASN A 83 -2.12 7.08 20.85
C ASN A 83 -1.75 7.52 22.27
N MET A 84 -2.53 8.40 22.91
CA MET A 84 -2.33 8.78 24.32
C MET A 84 -2.53 7.59 25.26
N TYR A 85 -3.67 6.88 25.12
CA TYR A 85 -4.02 5.74 25.97
C TYR A 85 -3.08 4.55 25.76
N LEU A 86 -2.69 4.28 24.52
CA LEU A 86 -1.88 3.11 24.15
C LEU A 86 -0.37 3.40 24.10
N SER A 87 0.07 4.63 24.39
CA SER A 87 1.48 5.02 24.44
C SER A 87 2.34 4.07 25.29
N LYS A 88 1.85 3.67 26.47
CA LYS A 88 2.53 2.70 27.34
C LYS A 88 2.68 1.33 26.67
N ARG A 89 1.62 0.84 26.03
CA ARG A 89 1.63 -0.44 25.29
C ARG A 89 2.57 -0.38 24.09
N PHE A 90 2.58 0.75 23.39
CA PHE A 90 3.50 0.98 22.28
C PHE A 90 4.97 0.95 22.73
N GLN A 91 5.31 1.59 23.85
CA GLN A 91 6.66 1.50 24.41
C GLN A 91 7.05 0.07 24.79
N ILE A 92 6.12 -0.72 25.35
CA ILE A 92 6.36 -2.14 25.63
C ILE A 92 6.67 -2.89 24.33
N ILE A 93 5.94 -2.63 23.25
CA ILE A 93 6.20 -3.24 21.93
C ILE A 93 7.61 -2.90 21.44
N ILE A 94 8.04 -1.63 21.51
CA ILE A 94 9.39 -1.24 21.10
C ILE A 94 10.46 -1.93 21.95
N LYS A 95 10.24 -2.08 23.26
CA LYS A 95 11.15 -2.81 24.16
C LYS A 95 11.22 -4.30 23.83
N ARG A 96 10.08 -4.96 23.59
CA ARG A 96 10.04 -6.37 23.16
C ARG A 96 10.75 -6.57 21.83
N LEU A 97 10.57 -5.65 20.89
CA LEU A 97 11.25 -5.68 19.60
C LEU A 97 12.77 -5.50 19.76
N ALA A 98 13.21 -4.67 20.71
CA ALA A 98 14.63 -4.52 21.04
C ALA A 98 15.22 -5.80 21.67
N ALA A 99 14.44 -6.51 22.50
CA ALA A 99 14.84 -7.81 23.03
C ALA A 99 15.00 -8.85 21.91
N VAL A 100 14.03 -8.94 20.99
CA VAL A 100 14.12 -9.80 19.79
C VAL A 100 15.41 -9.51 19.02
N ASP A 101 15.80 -8.24 18.87
CA ASP A 101 17.03 -7.88 18.17
C ASP A 101 18.32 -8.20 18.94
N ASN A 102 18.28 -8.22 20.26
CA ASN A 102 19.41 -8.67 21.06
C ASN A 102 19.60 -10.18 20.90
N THR A 103 18.51 -10.96 20.97
CA THR A 103 18.57 -12.41 20.74
C THR A 103 18.98 -12.75 19.30
N LEU A 104 18.50 -12.01 18.30
CA LEU A 104 18.98 -12.17 16.92
C LEU A 104 20.50 -11.89 16.80
N LYS A 105 21.01 -10.90 17.54
CA LYS A 105 22.45 -10.61 17.60
C LYS A 105 23.24 -11.76 18.23
N GLU A 106 22.71 -12.40 19.28
CA GLU A 106 23.29 -13.60 19.89
C GLU A 106 23.32 -14.79 18.93
N LEU A 107 22.35 -14.89 18.02
CA LEU A 107 22.35 -15.85 16.91
C LEU A 107 23.30 -15.46 15.74
N GLY A 108 24.09 -14.40 15.89
CA GLY A 108 25.03 -13.92 14.87
C GLY A 108 24.42 -13.02 13.79
N ILE A 109 23.14 -12.64 13.91
CA ILE A 109 22.46 -11.78 12.93
C ILE A 109 22.67 -10.30 13.30
N PRO A 110 23.27 -9.47 12.44
CA PRO A 110 23.58 -8.09 12.79
C PRO A 110 22.32 -7.22 12.94
N LYS A 111 22.41 -6.23 13.85
CA LYS A 111 21.35 -5.24 14.09
C LYS A 111 21.18 -4.31 12.87
N LEU A 112 19.94 -4.03 12.49
CA LEU A 112 19.58 -3.23 11.30
C LEU A 112 19.16 -1.77 11.62
N TYR A 113 19.58 -1.22 12.76
CA TYR A 113 19.11 0.08 13.24
C TYR A 113 19.50 1.24 12.34
N HIS A 114 20.69 1.20 11.75
CA HIS A 114 21.13 2.23 10.82
C HIS A 114 20.23 2.30 9.58
N LYS A 115 19.87 1.14 9.02
CA LYS A 115 18.95 1.04 7.87
C LYS A 115 17.53 1.51 8.22
N LEU A 116 17.05 1.18 9.42
CA LEU A 116 15.77 1.65 9.93
C LEU A 116 15.76 3.18 10.08
N TYR A 117 16.83 3.75 10.64
CA TYR A 117 16.98 5.19 10.82
C TYR A 117 16.99 5.98 9.51
N ILE A 118 17.77 5.52 8.51
CA ILE A 118 17.78 6.14 7.18
C ILE A 118 16.38 6.11 6.56
N ARG A 119 15.68 4.98 6.68
CA ARG A 119 14.32 4.84 6.15
C ARG A 119 13.32 5.74 6.88
N ALA A 120 13.39 5.80 8.21
CA ALA A 120 12.55 6.68 9.03
C ALA A 120 12.73 8.15 8.65
N LYS A 121 13.98 8.59 8.43
CA LYS A 121 14.28 9.93 7.90
C LYS A 121 13.70 10.15 6.51
N GLY A 122 13.87 9.19 5.59
CA GLY A 122 13.32 9.29 4.24
C GLY A 122 11.80 9.40 4.23
N ILE A 123 11.12 8.65 5.11
CA ILE A 123 9.65 8.72 5.27
C ILE A 123 9.23 10.08 5.83
N LEU A 124 9.96 10.61 6.81
CA LEU A 124 9.70 11.94 7.36
C LEU A 124 9.85 13.05 6.29
N ILE A 125 10.90 12.99 5.48
CA ILE A 125 11.13 13.94 4.37
C ILE A 125 10.02 13.81 3.32
N GLY A 126 9.68 12.58 2.92
CA GLY A 126 8.60 12.33 1.97
C GLY A 126 7.24 12.84 2.47
N TRP A 127 6.93 12.62 3.75
CA TRP A 127 5.73 13.17 4.39
C TRP A 127 5.73 14.71 4.36
N LEU A 128 6.83 15.37 4.76
CA LEU A 128 6.94 16.82 4.72
C LEU A 128 6.70 17.38 3.30
N ILE A 129 7.32 16.78 2.28
CA ILE A 129 7.15 17.19 0.88
C ILE A 129 5.69 17.04 0.44
N CYS A 130 5.06 15.89 0.71
CA CYS A 130 3.65 15.68 0.37
C CYS A 130 2.72 16.66 1.11
N SER A 131 2.98 16.93 2.38
CA SER A 131 2.18 17.89 3.15
C SER A 131 2.31 19.31 2.63
N CYS A 132 3.53 19.75 2.31
CA CYS A 132 3.78 21.05 1.68
C CYS A 132 3.11 21.15 0.31
N MET A 133 3.25 20.12 -0.53
CA MET A 133 2.66 20.09 -1.87
C MET A 133 1.13 20.17 -1.81
N GLY A 134 0.48 19.40 -0.94
CA GLY A 134 -0.97 19.48 -0.75
C GLY A 134 -1.45 20.85 -0.28
N ASN A 135 -0.72 21.49 0.64
CA ASN A 135 -1.04 22.85 1.08
C ASN A 135 -0.89 23.89 -0.05
N ILE A 136 0.18 23.80 -0.85
CA ILE A 136 0.40 24.71 -2.00
C ILE A 136 -0.69 24.50 -3.06
N CYS A 137 -1.06 23.24 -3.32
CA CYS A 137 -2.17 22.90 -4.20
C CYS A 137 -3.45 23.61 -3.74
N ASP A 138 -3.86 23.43 -2.50
CA ASP A 138 -5.10 24.03 -2.02
C ASP A 138 -5.01 25.55 -1.85
N MET A 139 -3.84 26.12 -1.54
CA MET A 139 -3.66 27.58 -1.48
C MET A 139 -3.89 28.24 -2.82
N THR A 140 -3.29 27.68 -3.86
CA THR A 140 -3.41 28.23 -5.21
C THR A 140 -4.85 28.10 -5.70
N TRP A 141 -5.54 27.02 -5.32
CA TRP A 141 -6.98 26.90 -5.54
C TRP A 141 -7.75 28.04 -4.86
N TRP A 142 -7.52 28.27 -3.57
CA TRP A 142 -8.21 29.31 -2.80
C TRP A 142 -7.93 30.71 -3.32
N PHE A 143 -6.68 30.98 -3.70
CA PHE A 143 -6.27 32.24 -4.28
C PHE A 143 -7.04 32.52 -5.58
N TYR A 144 -7.20 31.51 -6.44
CA TYR A 144 -7.94 31.64 -7.70
C TYR A 144 -9.44 31.87 -7.50
N VAL A 145 -10.03 31.29 -6.45
CA VAL A 145 -11.49 31.39 -6.22
C VAL A 145 -11.89 32.71 -5.54
N LYS A 146 -11.02 33.29 -4.71
CA LYS A 146 -11.38 34.41 -3.83
C LYS A 146 -10.59 35.70 -4.02
N GLU A 147 -9.42 35.65 -4.68
CA GLU A 147 -8.53 36.80 -4.89
C GLU A 147 -8.08 37.55 -3.62
N ASP A 148 -8.40 37.06 -2.40
CA ASP A 148 -7.97 37.64 -1.12
C ASP A 148 -6.87 36.79 -0.48
N ARG A 149 -5.75 37.45 -0.11
CA ARG A 149 -4.58 36.85 0.51
C ARG A 149 -4.87 36.17 1.86
N ARG A 150 -5.93 36.58 2.57
CA ARG A 150 -6.34 35.96 3.84
C ARG A 150 -6.72 34.48 3.69
N TYR A 151 -7.15 34.06 2.50
CA TYR A 151 -7.50 32.66 2.22
C TYR A 151 -6.28 31.74 2.09
N LEU A 152 -5.05 32.27 2.03
CA LEU A 152 -3.82 31.47 2.00
C LEU A 152 -3.60 30.67 3.29
N LEU A 153 -4.17 31.11 4.42
CA LEU A 153 -4.06 30.40 5.70
C LEU A 153 -5.00 29.21 5.81
N ILE A 154 -6.06 29.15 5.00
CA ILE A 154 -7.12 28.15 5.11
C ILE A 154 -6.57 26.73 4.90
N PRO A 155 -5.85 26.42 3.81
CA PRO A 155 -5.30 25.09 3.57
C PRO A 155 -4.47 24.52 4.72
N HIS A 156 -3.65 25.36 5.36
CA HIS A 156 -2.80 24.90 6.45
C HIS A 156 -3.60 24.39 7.63
N ILE A 157 -4.73 25.04 7.92
CA ILE A 157 -5.61 24.66 9.02
C ILE A 157 -6.53 23.52 8.56
N THR A 158 -7.17 23.61 7.39
CA THR A 158 -8.10 22.57 6.91
C THR A 158 -7.39 21.25 6.63
N ASN A 159 -6.14 21.27 6.18
CA ASN A 159 -5.40 20.05 5.85
C ASN A 159 -4.62 19.47 7.02
N TYR A 160 -4.58 20.14 8.16
CA TYR A 160 -3.81 19.70 9.32
C TYR A 160 -4.18 18.26 9.72
N PHE A 161 -5.47 17.95 9.81
CA PHE A 161 -5.93 16.61 10.19
C PHE A 161 -5.53 15.53 9.17
N TYR A 162 -5.54 15.84 7.87
CA TYR A 162 -5.05 14.92 6.83
C TYR A 162 -3.55 14.64 6.97
N HIS A 163 -2.76 15.68 7.25
CA HIS A 163 -1.31 15.54 7.45
C HIS A 163 -1.00 14.69 8.68
N VAL A 164 -1.75 14.89 9.76
CA VAL A 164 -1.67 14.10 11.00
C VAL A 164 -2.00 12.63 10.73
N ASN A 165 -3.12 12.32 10.06
CA ASN A 165 -3.51 10.93 9.76
C ASN A 165 -2.49 10.26 8.83
N MET A 166 -2.04 10.96 7.78
CA MET A 166 -0.98 10.47 6.88
C MET A 166 0.33 10.15 7.63
N PHE A 167 0.65 10.92 8.66
CA PHE A 167 1.83 10.68 9.48
C PHE A 167 1.68 9.40 10.31
N VAL A 168 0.51 9.16 10.92
CA VAL A 168 0.29 7.94 11.70
C VAL A 168 0.33 6.69 10.82
N ASP A 169 -0.27 6.73 9.63
CA ASP A 169 -0.15 5.69 8.62
C ASP A 169 1.31 5.36 8.32
N SER A 170 2.13 6.40 8.12
CA SER A 170 3.55 6.28 7.82
C SER A 170 4.33 5.64 8.98
N LEU A 171 3.99 5.99 10.22
CA LEU A 171 4.56 5.38 11.43
C LEU A 171 4.22 3.89 11.49
N PHE A 172 2.93 3.53 11.32
CA PHE A 172 2.46 2.16 11.32
C PHE A 172 3.17 1.31 10.24
N ILE A 173 3.19 1.80 9.00
CA ILE A 173 3.84 1.15 7.86
C ILE A 173 5.34 0.91 8.14
N THR A 174 6.02 1.88 8.76
CA THR A 174 7.45 1.76 9.07
C THR A 174 7.74 0.62 10.05
N ILE A 175 6.93 0.50 11.11
CA ILE A 175 7.10 -0.52 12.15
C ILE A 175 6.75 -1.90 11.59
N LEU A 176 5.64 -1.99 10.85
CA LEU A 176 5.21 -3.23 10.24
C LEU A 176 6.24 -3.73 9.21
N TRP A 177 6.77 -2.83 8.38
CA TRP A 177 7.88 -3.13 7.49
C TRP A 177 9.10 -3.69 8.25
N TYR A 178 9.47 -3.05 9.36
CA TYR A 178 10.61 -3.49 10.17
C TYR A 178 10.43 -4.90 10.71
N ILE A 179 9.26 -5.21 11.29
CA ILE A 179 8.88 -6.57 11.71
C ILE A 179 8.99 -7.56 10.55
N GLY A 180 8.50 -7.17 9.37
CA GLY A 180 8.64 -7.95 8.15
C GLY A 180 10.09 -8.31 7.82
N THR A 181 11.03 -7.37 8.00
CA THR A 181 12.46 -7.67 7.76
C THR A 181 13.05 -8.66 8.77
N LYS A 182 12.51 -8.73 9.99
CA LYS A 182 12.93 -9.69 11.01
C LYS A 182 12.44 -11.10 10.71
N PHE A 183 11.20 -11.23 10.24
CA PHE A 183 10.72 -12.51 9.73
C PHE A 183 11.59 -13.05 8.59
N ASP A 184 12.01 -12.21 7.64
CA ASP A 184 12.92 -12.66 6.58
C ASP A 184 14.24 -13.20 7.13
N LYS A 185 14.83 -12.50 8.12
CA LYS A 185 16.12 -12.88 8.71
C LYS A 185 16.04 -14.18 9.51
N ILE A 186 14.98 -14.37 10.29
CA ILE A 186 14.73 -15.63 10.98
C ILE A 186 14.51 -16.76 9.97
N SER A 187 13.70 -16.53 8.94
CA SER A 187 13.46 -17.54 7.91
C SER A 187 14.74 -17.93 7.16
N GLU A 188 15.59 -16.96 6.83
CA GLU A 188 16.89 -17.19 6.21
C GLU A 188 17.82 -18.01 7.12
N TYR A 189 17.89 -17.64 8.41
CA TYR A 189 18.68 -18.35 9.41
C TYR A 189 18.25 -19.81 9.61
N VAL A 190 16.95 -20.07 9.78
CA VAL A 190 16.42 -21.45 9.92
C VAL A 190 16.69 -22.27 8.65
N LYS A 191 16.59 -21.66 7.46
CA LYS A 191 16.94 -22.34 6.20
C LYS A 191 18.42 -22.72 6.12
N CYS A 192 19.32 -21.86 6.57
CA CYS A 192 20.74 -22.17 6.65
C CYS A 192 21.00 -23.34 7.61
N LEU A 193 20.42 -23.28 8.81
CA LEU A 193 20.50 -24.36 9.80
C LEU A 193 20.06 -25.72 9.22
N LEU A 194 18.92 -25.76 8.54
CA LEU A 194 18.42 -27.01 7.94
C LEU A 194 19.33 -27.55 6.84
N LYS A 195 19.90 -26.70 6.00
CA LYS A 195 20.81 -27.13 4.92
C LYS A 195 22.11 -27.73 5.45
N ASP A 196 22.68 -27.13 6.48
CA ASP A 196 23.95 -27.60 7.06
C ASP A 196 23.78 -28.91 7.82
N GLY A 197 22.63 -29.11 8.48
CA GLY A 197 22.28 -30.39 9.12
C GLY A 197 22.23 -31.56 8.14
N HIS A 198 21.82 -31.34 6.89
CA HIS A 198 21.81 -32.37 5.85
C HIS A 198 23.19 -32.60 5.23
N LYS A 199 23.99 -31.55 4.99
CA LYS A 199 25.33 -31.69 4.41
C LYS A 199 26.29 -32.46 5.32
N LEU A 200 26.20 -32.27 6.64
CA LEU A 200 27.06 -33.00 7.59
C LEU A 200 26.84 -34.51 7.58
N LYS A 201 25.64 -35.01 7.24
CA LYS A 201 25.37 -36.46 7.16
C LYS A 201 25.99 -37.13 5.92
N CYS A 202 26.26 -36.39 4.84
CA CYS A 202 26.76 -37.00 3.60
C CYS A 202 28.29 -37.10 3.51
N THR A 203 29.04 -36.26 4.24
CA THR A 203 30.53 -36.29 4.20
C THR A 203 31.16 -37.09 5.34
N GLN A 204 30.36 -37.53 6.32
CA GLN A 204 30.83 -38.27 7.50
C GLN A 204 31.20 -39.75 7.23
N LYS A 205 31.37 -40.17 5.97
CA LYS A 205 31.79 -41.53 5.63
C LYS A 205 33.28 -41.70 5.30
N LYS A 206 34.12 -40.64 5.25
CA LYS A 206 35.54 -40.81 4.84
C LYS A 206 36.63 -40.02 5.56
N ALA A 207 36.36 -39.21 6.58
CA ALA A 207 37.42 -38.46 7.25
C ALA A 207 37.67 -38.97 8.68
N VAL A 208 38.81 -39.66 8.82
CA VAL A 208 39.42 -40.14 10.05
C VAL A 208 39.85 -38.97 10.94
N MET A 209 39.60 -39.13 12.24
CA MET A 209 40.15 -38.47 13.44
C MET A 209 41.05 -37.24 13.26
N ILE A 210 40.62 -36.15 13.93
CA ILE A 210 41.34 -35.13 14.74
C ILE A 210 40.42 -33.89 14.71
N SER A 211 39.84 -33.30 15.76
CA SER A 211 39.85 -33.50 17.20
C SER A 211 38.65 -32.76 17.82
N ARG A 212 37.82 -33.46 18.59
CA ARG A 212 37.37 -33.09 19.96
C ARG A 212 36.70 -31.74 20.27
N GLN A 213 35.95 -31.12 19.36
CA GLN A 213 35.00 -30.02 19.70
C GLN A 213 33.56 -30.22 19.20
N TYR A 214 33.25 -31.42 18.69
CA TYR A 214 32.00 -31.68 17.97
C TYR A 214 30.84 -32.23 18.82
N ILE A 215 31.06 -32.57 20.09
CA ILE A 215 30.02 -33.14 20.96
C ILE A 215 29.07 -32.07 21.53
N THR A 216 29.45 -30.79 21.54
CA THR A 216 28.56 -29.66 21.85
C THR A 216 27.72 -29.19 20.64
N CYS A 217 27.98 -29.70 19.43
CA CYS A 217 27.38 -29.15 18.21
C CYS A 217 25.94 -29.61 17.95
N THR A 218 25.53 -30.80 18.42
CA THR A 218 24.17 -31.33 18.21
C THR A 218 23.12 -30.69 19.11
N ASP A 219 23.48 -30.36 20.35
CA ASP A 219 22.57 -29.70 21.28
C ASP A 219 22.39 -28.22 20.93
N ASN A 220 23.45 -27.58 20.43
CA ASN A 220 23.41 -26.19 19.96
C ASN A 220 22.45 -26.00 18.78
N TYR A 221 22.34 -26.97 17.86
CA TYR A 221 21.41 -26.88 16.73
C TYR A 221 19.94 -26.90 17.16
N LYS A 222 19.57 -27.85 18.02
CA LYS A 222 18.20 -27.94 18.57
C LYS A 222 17.85 -26.66 19.32
N HIS A 223 18.79 -26.17 20.13
CA HIS A 223 18.63 -24.93 20.86
C HIS A 223 18.44 -23.73 19.93
N ALA A 224 19.23 -23.60 18.85
CA ALA A 224 19.10 -22.52 17.88
C ALA A 224 17.76 -22.53 17.11
N ILE A 225 17.25 -23.71 16.75
CA ILE A 225 15.91 -23.84 16.16
C ILE A 225 14.83 -23.44 17.15
N TRP A 226 14.95 -23.90 18.40
CA TRP A 226 13.99 -23.58 19.45
C TRP A 226 13.94 -22.06 19.72
N ILE A 227 15.10 -21.41 19.82
CA ILE A 227 15.18 -19.93 19.93
C ILE A 227 14.54 -19.27 18.71
N SER A 228 14.81 -19.75 17.49
CA SER A 228 14.24 -19.17 16.27
C SER A 228 12.72 -19.27 16.22
N MET A 229 12.16 -20.39 16.70
CA MET A 229 10.72 -20.60 16.83
C MET A 229 10.11 -19.64 17.84
N HIS A 230 10.75 -19.49 19.01
CA HIS A 230 10.33 -18.55 20.03
C HIS A 230 10.35 -17.10 19.50
N LEU A 231 11.41 -16.69 18.79
CA LEU A 231 11.50 -15.36 18.17
C LEU A 231 10.41 -15.13 17.11
N HIS A 232 10.06 -16.17 16.34
CA HIS A 232 8.98 -16.09 15.38
C HIS A 232 7.63 -15.85 16.07
N LEU A 233 7.32 -16.60 17.13
CA LEU A 233 6.09 -16.44 17.92
C LEU A 233 6.01 -15.06 18.58
N GLU A 234 7.12 -14.59 19.16
CA GLU A 234 7.23 -13.24 19.74
C GLU A 234 6.94 -12.14 18.70
N LEU A 235 7.52 -12.24 17.50
CA LEU A 235 7.23 -11.28 16.42
C LEU A 235 5.77 -11.34 15.96
N CYS A 236 5.17 -12.53 15.89
CA CYS A 236 3.75 -12.69 15.59
C CYS A 236 2.87 -12.03 16.65
N GLN A 237 3.22 -12.20 17.93
CA GLN A 237 2.50 -11.57 19.03
C GLN A 237 2.66 -10.04 19.00
N ILE A 238 3.86 -9.53 18.73
CA ILE A 238 4.10 -8.09 18.54
C ILE A 238 3.25 -7.54 17.38
N ALA A 239 3.23 -8.22 16.23
CA ALA A 239 2.42 -7.80 15.08
C ALA A 239 0.92 -7.79 15.42
N ARG A 240 0.43 -8.78 16.17
CA ARG A 240 -0.95 -8.82 16.66
C ARG A 240 -1.25 -7.68 17.63
N GLN A 241 -0.34 -7.37 18.56
CA GLN A 241 -0.50 -6.25 19.49
C GLN A 241 -0.50 -4.91 18.76
N LEU A 242 0.34 -4.72 17.74
CA LEU A 242 0.29 -3.54 16.88
C LEU A 242 -1.05 -3.43 16.14
N ASN A 243 -1.57 -4.55 15.62
CA ASN A 243 -2.87 -4.55 14.96
C ASN A 243 -4.02 -4.22 15.94
N VAL A 244 -3.92 -4.58 17.22
CA VAL A 244 -4.90 -4.16 18.23
C VAL A 244 -4.80 -2.65 18.50
N ILE A 245 -3.59 -2.09 18.50
CA ILE A 245 -3.37 -0.65 18.76
C ILE A 245 -3.85 0.21 17.58
N PHE A 246 -3.41 -0.13 16.37
CA PHE A 246 -3.66 0.68 15.18
C PHE A 246 -4.86 0.20 14.35
N GLY A 247 -5.41 -0.99 14.61
CA GLY A 247 -6.42 -1.59 13.75
C GLY A 247 -7.70 -0.77 13.63
N ILE A 248 -8.23 -0.25 14.74
CA ILE A 248 -9.42 0.61 14.72
C ILE A 248 -9.10 1.91 13.95
N GLN A 249 -7.93 2.50 14.20
CA GLN A 249 -7.49 3.72 13.52
C GLN A 249 -7.41 3.51 12.00
N ILE A 250 -6.71 2.47 11.56
CA ILE A 250 -6.53 2.13 10.14
C ILE A 250 -7.89 1.86 9.47
N ILE A 251 -8.82 1.19 10.15
CA ILE A 251 -10.16 0.93 9.60
C ILE A 251 -10.91 2.24 9.38
N MET A 252 -10.87 3.16 10.35
CA MET A 252 -11.49 4.48 10.18
C MET A 252 -10.79 5.28 9.09
N GLU A 253 -9.46 5.28 9.03
CA GLU A 253 -8.71 5.99 7.99
C GLU A 253 -9.04 5.46 6.59
N ILE A 254 -9.09 4.13 6.39
CA ILE A 254 -9.55 3.54 5.12
C ILE A 254 -10.97 4.00 4.79
N GLY A 255 -11.88 4.03 5.78
CA GLY A 255 -13.22 4.58 5.61
C GLY A 255 -13.21 6.03 5.15
N SER A 256 -12.36 6.87 5.77
CA SER A 256 -12.20 8.29 5.41
C SER A 256 -11.68 8.45 3.98
N TYR A 257 -10.71 7.64 3.56
CA TYR A 257 -10.16 7.66 2.21
C TYR A 257 -11.19 7.27 1.17
N LEU A 258 -12.05 6.29 1.47
CA LEU A 258 -13.15 5.93 0.58
C LEU A 258 -14.19 7.05 0.45
N ILE A 259 -14.56 7.70 1.56
CA ILE A 259 -15.47 8.85 1.55
C ILE A 259 -14.88 9.99 0.72
N LEU A 260 -13.60 10.30 0.91
CA LEU A 260 -12.88 11.32 0.15
C LEU A 260 -12.82 11.00 -1.35
N ILE A 261 -12.49 9.75 -1.73
CA ILE A 261 -12.51 9.31 -3.13
C ILE A 261 -13.91 9.47 -3.72
N ILE A 262 -14.97 9.07 -3.01
CA ILE A 262 -16.36 9.25 -3.47
C ILE A 262 -16.69 10.73 -3.65
N ARG A 263 -16.27 11.60 -2.72
CA ARG A 263 -16.44 13.05 -2.82
C ARG A 263 -15.76 13.60 -4.07
N LEU A 264 -14.51 13.21 -4.34
CA LEU A 264 -13.74 13.65 -5.50
C LEU A 264 -14.36 13.14 -6.80
N CYS A 265 -14.82 11.89 -6.85
CA CYS A 265 -15.54 11.33 -8.00
C CYS A 265 -16.86 12.07 -8.25
N ASN A 266 -17.63 12.39 -7.21
CA ASN A 266 -18.86 13.16 -7.36
C ASN A 266 -18.58 14.59 -7.82
N TYR A 267 -17.50 15.21 -7.34
CA TYR A 267 -17.06 16.52 -7.81
C TYR A 267 -16.76 16.51 -9.31
N ILE A 268 -16.00 15.51 -9.78
CA ILE A 268 -15.72 15.30 -11.20
C ILE A 268 -17.02 15.09 -11.99
N PHE A 269 -17.94 14.28 -11.49
CA PHE A 269 -19.22 14.00 -12.14
C PHE A 269 -20.09 15.26 -12.30
N VAL A 270 -20.27 16.04 -11.23
CA VAL A 270 -21.01 17.32 -11.27
C VAL A 270 -20.36 18.29 -12.25
N HIS A 271 -19.03 18.32 -12.28
CA HIS A 271 -18.31 19.18 -13.19
C HIS A 271 -18.52 18.79 -14.67
N ILE A 272 -18.47 17.49 -14.99
CA ILE A 272 -18.80 16.97 -16.33
C ILE A 272 -20.25 17.31 -16.69
N LYS A 273 -21.21 17.09 -15.78
CA LYS A 273 -22.64 17.33 -16.03
C LYS A 273 -22.97 18.80 -16.29
N THR A 274 -22.25 19.73 -15.67
CA THR A 274 -22.50 21.19 -15.80
C THR A 274 -21.92 21.78 -17.09
N LYS A 275 -21.39 20.94 -17.99
CA LYS A 275 -20.79 21.30 -19.28
C LYS A 275 -19.68 22.35 -19.19
N GLY A 276 -18.90 22.36 -18.10
CA GLY A 276 -17.81 23.33 -17.93
C GLY A 276 -18.26 24.80 -17.86
N ARG A 277 -19.53 25.08 -17.53
CA ARG A 277 -20.01 26.47 -17.33
C ARG A 277 -19.25 27.18 -16.20
N PHE A 278 -18.72 26.43 -15.24
CA PHE A 278 -17.66 26.90 -14.36
C PHE A 278 -16.30 26.66 -15.02
N LEU A 279 -15.55 27.74 -15.26
CA LEU A 279 -14.14 27.70 -15.64
C LEU A 279 -13.34 27.02 -14.52
N VAL A 280 -13.26 25.69 -14.58
CA VAL A 280 -12.33 24.94 -13.75
C VAL A 280 -10.97 25.13 -14.39
N SER A 281 -10.15 25.93 -13.71
CA SER A 281 -8.75 26.15 -14.07
C SER A 281 -8.05 24.79 -14.22
N THR A 282 -7.09 24.65 -15.13
CA THR A 282 -6.25 23.44 -15.25
C THR A 282 -5.66 23.03 -13.91
N PHE A 283 -5.37 24.03 -13.08
CA PHE A 283 -4.89 23.87 -11.73
C PHE A 283 -5.82 23.05 -10.82
N ASN A 284 -7.13 23.24 -10.97
CA ASN A 284 -8.14 22.54 -10.19
C ASN A 284 -8.11 21.03 -10.45
N TRP A 285 -7.93 20.65 -11.72
CA TRP A 285 -7.75 19.25 -12.11
C TRP A 285 -6.47 18.66 -11.52
N PHE A 286 -5.35 19.38 -11.57
CA PHE A 286 -4.11 18.92 -10.94
C PHE A 286 -4.27 18.68 -9.44
N SER A 287 -4.96 19.58 -8.73
CA SER A 287 -5.25 19.38 -7.30
C SER A 287 -6.11 18.13 -7.05
N LEU A 288 -7.19 17.93 -7.82
CA LEU A 288 -8.02 16.73 -7.70
C LEU A 288 -7.23 15.45 -7.98
N CYS A 289 -6.46 15.43 -9.06
CA CYS A 289 -5.61 14.29 -9.42
C CYS A 289 -4.57 13.99 -8.34
N TYR A 290 -3.97 15.03 -7.75
CA TYR A 290 -3.03 14.90 -6.65
C TYR A 290 -3.67 14.22 -5.42
N TRP A 291 -4.84 14.69 -5.00
CA TRP A 291 -5.55 14.12 -3.84
C TRP A 291 -5.95 12.67 -4.09
N ILE A 292 -6.56 12.36 -5.25
CA ILE A 292 -6.90 10.99 -5.63
C ILE A 292 -5.65 10.09 -5.63
N PHE A 293 -4.57 10.56 -6.23
CA PHE A 293 -3.32 9.81 -6.30
C PHE A 293 -2.75 9.52 -4.91
N LEU A 294 -2.76 10.50 -4.02
CA LEU A 294 -2.25 10.37 -2.65
C LEU A 294 -3.04 9.32 -1.86
N ASP A 295 -4.38 9.34 -1.92
CA ASP A 295 -5.22 8.39 -1.19
C ASP A 295 -5.12 6.96 -1.73
N VAL A 296 -5.13 6.81 -3.06
CA VAL A 296 -4.94 5.50 -3.70
C VAL A 296 -3.57 4.92 -3.36
N THR A 297 -2.53 5.76 -3.38
CA THR A 297 -1.16 5.36 -3.05
C THR A 297 -1.05 4.88 -1.61
N LYS A 298 -1.71 5.57 -0.65
CA LYS A 298 -1.76 5.13 0.76
C LYS A 298 -2.41 3.75 0.91
N ILE A 299 -3.61 3.57 0.37
CA ILE A 299 -4.34 2.30 0.43
C ILE A 299 -3.48 1.17 -0.16
N PHE A 300 -2.83 1.44 -1.29
CA PHE A 300 -1.95 0.49 -1.95
C PHE A 300 -0.74 0.12 -1.09
N PHE A 301 -0.02 1.09 -0.52
CA PHE A 301 1.15 0.84 0.31
C PHE A 301 0.80 0.07 1.59
N LEU A 302 -0.28 0.46 2.26
CA LEU A 302 -0.76 -0.22 3.44
C LEU A 302 -1.05 -1.70 3.15
N ASN A 303 -1.85 -1.96 2.11
CA ASN A 303 -2.17 -3.32 1.69
C ASN A 303 -0.92 -4.11 1.30
N TYR A 304 -0.02 -3.50 0.51
CA TYR A 304 1.24 -4.12 0.10
C TYR A 304 2.11 -4.56 1.28
N ILE A 305 2.26 -3.72 2.30
CA ILE A 305 3.09 -4.02 3.46
C ILE A 305 2.44 -5.11 4.32
N CYS A 306 1.14 -5.02 4.59
CA CYS A 306 0.40 -6.05 5.31
C CYS A 306 0.50 -7.43 4.62
N GLU A 307 0.30 -7.48 3.30
CA GLU A 307 0.39 -8.70 2.49
C GLU A 307 1.83 -9.25 2.48
N THR A 308 2.82 -8.36 2.49
CA THR A 308 4.24 -8.74 2.51
C THR A 308 4.63 -9.32 3.86
N VAL A 309 4.26 -8.70 4.98
CA VAL A 309 4.54 -9.21 6.33
C VAL A 309 3.84 -10.54 6.55
N THR A 310 2.57 -10.66 6.16
CA THR A 310 1.81 -11.91 6.24
C THR A 310 2.50 -13.04 5.46
N ALA A 311 2.92 -12.77 4.22
CA ALA A 311 3.62 -13.77 3.41
C ALA A 311 4.96 -14.20 4.03
N LYS A 312 5.69 -13.28 4.67
CA LYS A 312 6.96 -13.58 5.34
C LYS A 312 6.76 -14.40 6.61
N SER A 313 5.74 -14.06 7.41
CA SER A 313 5.35 -14.82 8.59
C SER A 313 5.00 -16.27 8.21
N ASN A 314 4.22 -16.46 7.13
CA ASN A 314 3.77 -17.79 6.70
C ASN A 314 4.90 -18.70 6.19
N ARG A 315 6.01 -18.15 5.67
CA ARG A 315 7.16 -18.97 5.23
C ARG A 315 7.79 -19.76 6.36
N ILE A 316 7.82 -19.21 7.56
CA ILE A 316 8.42 -19.88 8.73
C ILE A 316 7.54 -21.05 9.18
N LYS A 317 6.21 -20.93 9.06
CA LYS A 317 5.29 -22.02 9.38
C LYS A 317 5.53 -23.28 8.54
N VAL A 318 5.81 -23.13 7.25
CA VAL A 318 6.13 -24.26 6.35
C VAL A 318 7.43 -24.96 6.80
N ILE A 319 8.42 -24.18 7.23
CA ILE A 319 9.69 -24.71 7.70
C ILE A 319 9.51 -25.51 9.00
N HIS A 320 8.65 -25.05 9.91
CA HIS A 320 8.30 -25.80 11.12
C HIS A 320 7.56 -27.09 10.79
N GLN A 321 6.59 -27.07 9.87
CA GLN A 321 5.89 -28.28 9.42
C GLN A 321 6.86 -29.35 8.88
N LEU A 322 7.94 -28.93 8.21
CA LEU A 322 8.99 -29.82 7.71
C LEU A 322 9.91 -30.35 8.83
N THR A 323 10.10 -29.59 9.91
CA THR A 323 10.95 -29.98 11.03
C THR A 323 10.22 -30.92 12.01
N ASP A 324 8.89 -30.82 12.09
CA ASP A 324 8.03 -31.52 13.06
C ASP A 324 7.51 -32.90 12.63
N PHE A 325 7.71 -33.34 11.38
CA PHE A 325 7.12 -34.62 10.89
C PHE A 325 7.70 -35.88 11.55
N HIS A 326 8.73 -35.77 12.41
CA HIS A 326 9.38 -36.95 12.99
C HIS A 326 9.65 -36.93 14.50
N ARG A 327 9.36 -35.85 15.27
CA ARG A 327 9.83 -35.80 16.67
C ARG A 327 9.01 -35.05 17.73
N TYR A 328 7.90 -34.37 17.40
CA TYR A 328 7.15 -33.55 18.39
C TYR A 328 5.64 -33.62 18.19
N THR A 329 5.06 -34.82 18.34
CA THR A 329 3.60 -35.04 18.26
C THR A 329 2.83 -34.37 19.39
N ASP A 330 3.39 -34.33 20.61
CA ASP A 330 2.63 -33.95 21.82
C ASP A 330 2.46 -32.43 21.99
N ILE A 331 3.33 -31.62 21.38
CA ILE A 331 3.22 -30.14 21.39
C ILE A 331 2.21 -29.66 20.32
N ARG A 332 1.89 -30.51 19.36
CA ARG A 332 1.07 -30.17 18.18
C ARG A 332 -0.38 -29.85 18.52
N GLU A 333 -0.93 -30.47 19.56
CA GLU A 333 -2.34 -30.33 19.92
C GLU A 333 -2.69 -28.91 20.41
N GLU A 334 -1.72 -28.19 20.98
CA GLU A 334 -1.86 -26.79 21.41
C GLU A 334 -1.76 -25.79 20.23
N PHE A 335 -1.18 -26.20 19.10
CA PHE A 335 -1.04 -25.38 17.88
C PHE A 335 -2.16 -25.60 16.85
N THR A 336 -3.02 -26.60 17.04
CA THR A 336 -4.20 -26.87 16.20
C THR A 336 -5.41 -26.01 16.59
N ILE A 337 -5.26 -24.69 16.47
CA ILE A 337 -6.41 -23.78 16.38
C ILE A 337 -6.54 -23.30 14.93
N GLY A 338 -7.41 -23.97 14.18
CA GLY A 338 -8.54 -23.31 13.49
C GLY A 338 -8.31 -22.69 12.10
N PRO A 339 -7.74 -21.48 11.92
CA PRO A 339 -7.93 -20.74 10.66
C PRO A 339 -6.81 -20.89 9.61
N ILE A 340 -5.71 -21.59 9.92
CA ILE A 340 -4.46 -21.40 9.14
C ILE A 340 -4.42 -22.25 7.86
N ILE A 341 -5.17 -23.34 7.78
CA ILE A 341 -5.22 -24.15 6.53
C ILE A 341 -6.05 -23.44 5.44
N MET A 342 -7.00 -22.57 5.83
CA MET A 342 -7.70 -21.68 4.90
C MET A 342 -6.84 -20.49 4.41
N SER A 343 -5.61 -20.33 4.94
CA SER A 343 -4.66 -19.31 4.51
C SER A 343 -3.77 -19.75 3.34
N ILE A 344 -3.55 -21.05 3.11
CA ILE A 344 -2.54 -21.51 2.13
C ILE A 344 -3.08 -21.42 0.70
N MET A 345 -4.34 -21.83 0.44
CA MET A 345 -5.03 -21.54 -0.84
C MET A 345 -5.27 -20.04 -1.06
N LYS A 346 -5.42 -19.27 0.03
CA LYS A 346 -5.45 -17.79 -0.03
C LYS A 346 -4.14 -17.18 -0.52
N THR A 347 -3.00 -17.87 -0.49
CA THR A 347 -1.68 -17.23 -0.70
C THR A 347 -1.32 -16.99 -2.18
N ILE A 348 -1.69 -17.91 -3.08
CA ILE A 348 -1.52 -17.72 -4.53
C ILE A 348 -2.60 -16.76 -5.03
N GLU A 349 -3.84 -16.93 -4.57
CA GLU A 349 -4.94 -16.00 -4.84
C GLU A 349 -4.60 -14.58 -4.36
N GLN A 350 -4.06 -14.42 -3.14
CA GLN A 350 -3.60 -13.14 -2.59
C GLN A 350 -2.42 -12.56 -3.35
N ALA A 351 -1.54 -13.37 -3.92
CA ALA A 351 -0.35 -12.88 -4.59
C ALA A 351 -0.59 -12.44 -6.04
N ILE A 352 -1.59 -13.02 -6.73
CA ILE A 352 -2.08 -12.49 -8.01
C ILE A 352 -3.20 -11.45 -7.80
N ARG A 353 -3.81 -11.39 -6.61
CA ARG A 353 -4.88 -10.44 -6.26
C ARG A 353 -4.58 -8.99 -6.62
N PRO A 354 -3.37 -8.43 -6.40
CA PRO A 354 -3.08 -7.04 -6.77
C PRO A 354 -3.10 -6.83 -8.28
N LEU A 355 -2.65 -7.83 -9.05
CA LEU A 355 -2.70 -7.83 -10.51
C LEU A 355 -4.15 -7.96 -11.00
N PHE A 356 -4.94 -8.84 -10.37
CA PHE A 356 -6.34 -9.00 -10.71
C PHE A 356 -7.22 -7.84 -10.25
N LEU A 357 -6.95 -7.22 -9.10
CA LEU A 357 -7.62 -6.01 -8.61
C LEU A 357 -7.28 -4.81 -9.51
N SER A 358 -6.02 -4.67 -9.95
CA SER A 358 -5.68 -3.62 -10.92
C SER A 358 -6.32 -3.88 -12.29
N CYS A 359 -6.27 -5.12 -12.81
CA CYS A 359 -7.03 -5.48 -14.01
C CYS A 359 -8.54 -5.24 -13.81
N GLN A 360 -9.10 -5.52 -12.63
CA GLN A 360 -10.52 -5.32 -12.35
C GLN A 360 -10.87 -3.84 -12.30
N VAL A 361 -10.08 -3.00 -11.61
CA VAL A 361 -10.24 -1.53 -11.58
C VAL A 361 -10.15 -0.93 -12.98
N LEU A 362 -9.33 -1.50 -13.86
CA LEU A 362 -9.23 -1.11 -15.27
C LEU A 362 -10.34 -1.71 -16.16
N GLY A 363 -11.25 -2.51 -15.61
CA GLY A 363 -12.30 -3.21 -16.36
C GLY A 363 -11.80 -4.39 -17.23
N LEU A 364 -10.53 -4.78 -17.12
CA LEU A 364 -9.85 -5.72 -18.03
C LEU A 364 -10.04 -7.21 -17.67
N CYS A 365 -10.32 -7.54 -16.40
CA CYS A 365 -10.48 -8.93 -15.95
C CYS A 365 -11.67 -9.14 -15.01
N VAL A 366 -12.23 -10.36 -15.05
CA VAL A 366 -13.25 -10.81 -14.10
C VAL A 366 -12.58 -11.63 -13.01
N TYR A 367 -12.52 -11.09 -11.79
CA TYR A 367 -11.84 -11.76 -10.68
C TYR A 367 -12.64 -11.72 -9.37
N THR A 368 -13.70 -12.52 -9.31
CA THR A 368 -14.33 -12.86 -8.04
C THR A 368 -14.86 -14.29 -8.08
N SER A 369 -15.09 -14.88 -6.91
CA SER A 369 -15.84 -16.14 -6.75
C SER A 369 -17.29 -16.05 -7.28
N LYS A 370 -17.74 -14.86 -7.68
CA LYS A 370 -19.05 -14.58 -8.27
C LYS A 370 -18.86 -13.91 -9.64
N PRO A 371 -18.52 -14.67 -10.70
CA PRO A 371 -18.15 -14.13 -12.01
C PRO A 371 -19.18 -13.16 -12.57
N TYR A 372 -20.47 -13.38 -12.31
CA TYR A 372 -21.56 -12.49 -12.72
C TYR A 372 -21.41 -11.04 -12.23
N LEU A 373 -21.00 -10.82 -10.98
CA LEU A 373 -20.83 -9.46 -10.41
C LEU A 373 -19.64 -8.73 -11.02
N SER A 374 -18.55 -9.45 -11.28
CA SER A 374 -17.35 -8.84 -11.87
C SER A 374 -17.49 -8.66 -13.39
N THR A 375 -18.26 -9.51 -14.08
CA THR A 375 -18.69 -9.28 -15.47
C THR A 375 -19.60 -8.07 -15.56
N LEU A 376 -20.58 -7.93 -14.65
CA LEU A 376 -21.47 -6.78 -14.59
C LEU A 376 -20.67 -5.49 -14.36
N TYR A 377 -19.74 -5.49 -13.40
CA TYR A 377 -18.85 -4.35 -13.14
C TYR A 377 -18.02 -3.96 -14.37
N ASN A 378 -17.40 -4.93 -15.06
CA ASN A 378 -16.63 -4.63 -16.27
C ASN A 378 -17.52 -4.10 -17.39
N ILE A 379 -18.70 -4.68 -17.60
CA ILE A 379 -19.67 -4.16 -18.57
C ILE A 379 -20.05 -2.72 -18.20
N THR A 380 -20.30 -2.41 -16.93
CA THR A 380 -20.62 -1.04 -16.48
C THR A 380 -19.46 -0.07 -16.71
N VAL A 381 -18.23 -0.45 -16.36
CA VAL A 381 -17.02 0.37 -16.58
C VAL A 381 -16.80 0.62 -18.08
N TRP A 382 -16.90 -0.41 -18.91
CA TRP A 382 -16.74 -0.28 -20.35
C TRP A 382 -17.89 0.47 -21.01
N CYS A 383 -19.14 0.28 -20.59
CA CYS A 383 -20.26 1.09 -21.05
C CYS A 383 -20.08 2.56 -20.71
N ALA A 384 -19.57 2.89 -19.51
CA ALA A 384 -19.23 4.25 -19.13
C ALA A 384 -18.09 4.83 -20.00
N TYR A 385 -17.05 4.05 -20.28
CA TYR A 385 -15.96 4.45 -21.18
C TYR A 385 -16.44 4.64 -22.63
N SER A 386 -17.25 3.73 -23.16
CA SER A 386 -17.86 3.85 -24.49
C SER A 386 -18.73 5.11 -24.59
N TYR A 387 -19.51 5.39 -23.55
CA TYR A 387 -20.34 6.58 -23.48
C TYR A 387 -19.50 7.86 -23.44
N LEU A 388 -18.45 7.90 -22.61
CA LEU A 388 -17.50 9.03 -22.55
C LEU A 388 -16.76 9.22 -23.87
N PHE A 389 -16.33 8.14 -24.52
CA PHE A 389 -15.65 8.17 -25.81
C PHE A 389 -16.59 8.69 -26.91
N TYR A 390 -17.82 8.17 -26.98
CA TYR A 390 -18.85 8.65 -27.89
C TYR A 390 -19.15 10.14 -27.68
N TYR A 391 -19.22 10.58 -26.42
CA TYR A 391 -19.43 11.98 -26.07
C TYR A 391 -18.28 12.88 -26.54
N ILE A 392 -17.02 12.43 -26.40
CA ILE A 392 -15.85 13.13 -26.95
C ILE A 392 -15.94 13.21 -28.47
N VAL A 393 -16.25 12.11 -29.16
CA VAL A 393 -16.34 12.10 -30.62
C VAL A 393 -17.38 13.09 -31.14
N ILE A 394 -18.55 13.16 -30.49
CA ILE A 394 -19.62 14.09 -30.88
C ILE A 394 -19.27 15.54 -30.56
N ILE A 395 -18.73 15.82 -29.37
CA ILE A 395 -18.39 17.20 -28.97
C ILE A 395 -17.25 17.76 -29.82
N PHE A 396 -16.27 16.95 -30.20
CA PHE A 396 -15.13 17.39 -30.99
C PHE A 396 -15.38 17.37 -32.51
N GLN A 397 -16.59 16.99 -32.95
CA GLN A 397 -16.94 16.92 -34.37
C GLN A 397 -17.08 18.30 -35.05
N GLU A 398 -17.14 19.40 -34.28
CA GLU A 398 -17.43 20.73 -34.82
C GLU A 398 -16.23 21.60 -35.23
N GLU A 399 -14.97 21.35 -34.83
CA GLU A 399 -13.90 22.34 -35.11
C GLU A 399 -12.67 21.92 -35.95
N GLU A 400 -12.13 20.69 -35.94
CA GLU A 400 -11.04 20.34 -36.89
C GLU A 400 -11.00 18.84 -37.25
N TRP A 401 -11.42 18.49 -38.46
CA TRP A 401 -11.65 17.12 -38.92
C TRP A 401 -10.39 16.29 -39.23
N PHE A 402 -9.22 16.91 -39.40
CA PHE A 402 -8.05 16.23 -39.98
C PHE A 402 -7.10 15.59 -38.94
N LEU A 403 -6.93 16.19 -37.76
CA LEU A 403 -6.21 15.57 -36.63
C LEU A 403 -7.12 14.60 -35.84
N ALA A 404 -8.43 14.85 -35.87
CA ALA A 404 -9.42 14.02 -35.22
C ALA A 404 -9.51 12.62 -35.85
N THR A 405 -9.39 12.48 -37.17
CA THR A 405 -9.59 11.19 -37.88
C THR A 405 -8.52 10.16 -37.57
N SER A 406 -7.23 10.53 -37.56
CA SER A 406 -6.14 9.60 -37.19
C SER A 406 -6.24 9.17 -35.72
N SER A 407 -6.54 10.12 -34.82
CA SER A 407 -6.78 9.85 -33.40
C SER A 407 -8.02 8.97 -33.19
N LEU A 408 -9.11 9.21 -33.92
CA LEU A 408 -10.33 8.39 -33.87
C LEU A 408 -10.07 6.96 -34.34
N ILE A 409 -9.34 6.79 -35.44
CA ILE A 409 -8.99 5.45 -35.96
C ILE A 409 -8.11 4.72 -34.95
N ASN A 410 -7.07 5.37 -34.41
CA ASN A 410 -6.19 4.76 -33.42
C ASN A 410 -6.93 4.42 -32.11
N ASN A 411 -7.76 5.33 -31.60
CA ASN A 411 -8.55 5.10 -30.40
C ASN A 411 -9.64 4.03 -30.62
N GLY A 412 -10.27 4.01 -31.80
CA GLY A 412 -11.24 2.99 -32.19
C GLY A 412 -10.61 1.60 -32.29
N ILE A 413 -9.43 1.49 -32.90
CA ILE A 413 -8.64 0.24 -32.94
C ILE A 413 -8.26 -0.18 -31.52
N ASN A 414 -7.72 0.73 -30.71
CA ASN A 414 -7.31 0.43 -29.33
C ASN A 414 -8.51 -0.01 -28.45
N PHE A 415 -9.68 0.60 -28.66
CA PHE A 415 -10.92 0.24 -28.00
C PHE A 415 -11.40 -1.17 -28.42
N LEU A 416 -11.39 -1.49 -29.71
CA LEU A 416 -11.71 -2.83 -30.23
C LEU A 416 -10.74 -3.89 -29.70
N VAL A 417 -9.45 -3.58 -29.66
CA VAL A 417 -8.42 -4.44 -29.06
C VAL A 417 -8.71 -4.67 -27.58
N SER A 418 -9.10 -3.63 -26.85
CA SER A 418 -9.44 -3.76 -25.43
C SER A 418 -10.68 -4.62 -25.20
N ILE A 419 -11.77 -4.42 -25.95
CA ILE A 419 -12.98 -5.28 -25.89
C ILE A 419 -12.62 -6.73 -26.19
N THR A 420 -11.84 -6.94 -27.24
CA THR A 420 -11.42 -8.28 -27.65
C THR A 420 -10.54 -8.91 -26.57
N SER A 421 -9.68 -8.13 -25.90
CA SER A 421 -8.87 -8.59 -24.77
C SER A 421 -9.71 -9.00 -23.56
N VAL A 422 -10.81 -8.28 -23.27
CA VAL A 422 -11.75 -8.61 -22.19
C VAL A 422 -12.52 -9.89 -22.51
N ILE A 423 -12.98 -10.05 -23.75
CA ILE A 423 -13.67 -11.26 -24.20
C ILE A 423 -12.71 -12.47 -24.15
N ILE A 424 -11.47 -12.29 -24.63
CA ILE A 424 -10.43 -13.31 -24.54
C ILE A 424 -10.11 -13.62 -23.08
N SER A 425 -9.98 -12.62 -22.20
CA SER A 425 -9.67 -12.84 -20.78
C SER A 425 -10.80 -13.59 -20.07
N LEU A 426 -12.05 -13.28 -20.38
CA LEU A 426 -13.24 -14.00 -19.91
C LEU A 426 -13.24 -15.47 -20.35
N HIS A 427 -12.98 -15.72 -21.64
CA HIS A 427 -12.95 -17.08 -22.19
C HIS A 427 -11.77 -17.89 -21.63
N GLN A 428 -10.61 -17.24 -21.50
CA GLN A 428 -9.38 -17.84 -21.02
C GLN A 428 -9.32 -17.97 -19.50
N HIS A 429 -10.12 -17.24 -18.71
CA HIS A 429 -10.04 -17.25 -17.24
C HIS A 429 -10.14 -18.66 -16.65
N LYS A 430 -11.06 -19.50 -17.16
CA LYS A 430 -11.16 -20.91 -16.74
C LYS A 430 -9.91 -21.71 -17.07
N ARG A 431 -9.27 -21.43 -18.21
CA ARG A 431 -8.04 -22.10 -18.68
C ARG A 431 -6.81 -21.62 -17.93
N LEU A 432 -6.70 -20.31 -17.68
CA LEU A 432 -5.68 -19.68 -16.84
C LEU A 432 -5.75 -20.17 -15.39
N GLY A 433 -6.95 -20.30 -14.83
CA GLY A 433 -7.13 -20.89 -13.50
C GLY A 433 -6.64 -22.34 -13.42
N LYS A 434 -6.92 -23.17 -14.44
CA LYS A 434 -6.35 -24.53 -14.54
C LYS A 434 -4.83 -24.51 -14.71
N PHE A 435 -4.31 -23.57 -15.51
CA PHE A 435 -2.87 -23.41 -15.74
C PHE A 435 -2.14 -23.00 -14.45
N ILE A 436 -2.64 -22.01 -13.71
CA ILE A 436 -2.10 -21.58 -12.41
C ILE A 436 -2.12 -22.73 -11.41
N LYS A 437 -3.17 -23.56 -11.39
CA LYS A 437 -3.22 -24.76 -10.53
C LYS A 437 -2.15 -25.78 -10.90
N ARG A 438 -1.90 -26.02 -12.20
CA ARG A 438 -0.83 -26.91 -12.67
C ARG A 438 0.55 -26.34 -12.35
N LEU A 439 0.74 -25.04 -12.52
CA LEU A 439 1.97 -24.33 -12.16
C LEU A 439 2.26 -24.39 -10.67
N ALA A 440 1.22 -24.26 -9.83
CA ALA A 440 1.34 -24.44 -8.39
C ALA A 440 1.81 -25.86 -8.05
N ALA A 441 1.23 -26.88 -8.68
CA ALA A 441 1.65 -28.27 -8.50
C ALA A 441 3.12 -28.50 -8.91
N VAL A 442 3.55 -27.94 -10.05
CA VAL A 442 4.94 -28.02 -10.50
C VAL A 442 5.90 -27.29 -9.55
N ASP A 443 5.52 -26.11 -9.05
CA ASP A 443 6.33 -25.34 -8.08
C ASP A 443 6.44 -26.08 -6.73
N ASP A 444 5.41 -26.83 -6.33
CA ASP A 444 5.44 -27.70 -5.15
C ASP A 444 6.37 -28.90 -5.36
N THR A 445 6.35 -29.56 -6.53
CA THR A 445 7.32 -30.63 -6.87
C THR A 445 8.75 -30.11 -6.96
N LEU A 446 8.94 -28.91 -7.52
CA LEU A 446 10.24 -28.24 -7.59
C LEU A 446 10.76 -27.87 -6.19
N GLU A 447 9.89 -27.50 -5.27
CA GLU A 447 10.24 -27.28 -3.86
C GLU A 447 10.68 -28.59 -3.18
N GLU A 448 9.99 -29.72 -3.45
CA GLU A 448 10.41 -31.04 -2.97
C GLU A 448 11.80 -31.44 -3.49
N LEU A 449 12.15 -31.03 -4.71
CA LEU A 449 13.49 -31.19 -5.30
C LEU A 449 14.53 -30.18 -4.79
N GLY A 450 14.17 -29.33 -3.81
CA GLY A 450 15.07 -28.39 -3.15
C GLY A 450 15.30 -27.08 -3.90
N THR A 451 14.55 -26.81 -4.98
CA THR A 451 14.60 -25.53 -5.69
C THR A 451 13.69 -24.49 -5.03
N ARG A 452 14.07 -23.21 -5.12
CA ARG A 452 13.33 -22.13 -4.46
C ARG A 452 12.09 -21.76 -5.29
N LYS A 453 10.89 -21.74 -4.68
CA LYS A 453 9.62 -21.34 -5.33
C LYS A 453 9.78 -20.13 -6.25
N MET A 454 9.65 -20.36 -7.56
CA MET A 454 9.83 -19.33 -8.58
C MET A 454 8.72 -18.28 -8.51
N TYR A 455 7.54 -18.66 -8.02
CA TYR A 455 6.38 -17.78 -7.89
C TYR A 455 6.64 -16.54 -7.02
N GLN A 456 7.52 -16.63 -6.01
CA GLN A 456 7.87 -15.49 -5.17
C GLN A 456 8.62 -14.39 -5.96
N ASN A 457 9.48 -14.79 -6.89
CA ASN A 457 10.19 -13.87 -7.76
C ASN A 457 9.24 -13.24 -8.78
N LEU A 458 8.32 -14.03 -9.33
CA LEU A 458 7.27 -13.53 -10.23
C LEU A 458 6.41 -12.46 -9.55
N ARG A 459 5.92 -12.74 -8.34
CA ARG A 459 5.13 -11.78 -7.55
C ARG A 459 5.87 -10.47 -7.31
N ILE A 460 7.16 -10.52 -6.97
CA ILE A 460 7.97 -9.30 -6.76
C ILE A 460 8.11 -8.51 -8.08
N ARG A 461 8.35 -9.20 -9.20
CA ARG A 461 8.49 -8.56 -10.52
C ARG A 461 7.19 -7.93 -10.99
N VAL A 462 6.10 -8.68 -10.92
CA VAL A 462 4.73 -8.20 -11.20
C VAL A 462 4.42 -6.93 -10.41
N LYS A 463 4.73 -6.91 -9.10
CA LYS A 463 4.51 -5.72 -8.27
C LYS A 463 5.36 -4.53 -8.70
N ARG A 464 6.64 -4.73 -9.07
CA ARG A 464 7.50 -3.66 -9.59
C ARG A 464 6.97 -3.10 -10.90
N ILE A 465 6.54 -3.98 -11.81
CA ILE A 465 5.97 -3.60 -13.11
C ILE A 465 4.69 -2.78 -12.90
N LEU A 466 3.83 -3.19 -11.97
CA LEU A 466 2.60 -2.48 -11.65
C LEU A 466 2.90 -1.08 -11.09
N ILE A 467 3.88 -0.93 -10.20
CA ILE A 467 4.31 0.38 -9.68
C ILE A 467 4.87 1.26 -10.79
N VAL A 468 5.78 0.73 -11.62
CA VAL A 468 6.39 1.49 -12.73
C VAL A 468 5.32 1.92 -13.73
N TRP A 469 4.41 1.02 -14.08
CA TRP A 469 3.29 1.32 -14.98
C TRP A 469 2.36 2.41 -14.41
N LEU A 470 2.05 2.33 -13.11
CA LEU A 470 1.17 3.31 -12.45
C LEU A 470 1.82 4.68 -12.40
N VAL A 471 3.11 4.78 -12.06
CA VAL A 471 3.87 6.04 -12.11
C VAL A 471 3.96 6.57 -13.54
N TYR A 472 4.29 5.71 -14.51
CA TYR A 472 4.43 6.09 -15.92
C TYR A 472 3.11 6.63 -16.50
N SER A 473 2.00 5.93 -16.26
CA SER A 473 0.68 6.35 -16.76
C SER A 473 0.26 7.71 -16.20
N GLN A 474 0.51 7.97 -14.92
CA GLN A 474 0.22 9.27 -14.33
C GLN A 474 1.11 10.37 -14.90
N MET A 475 2.41 10.09 -15.07
CA MET A 475 3.34 11.05 -15.67
C MET A 475 2.95 11.38 -17.11
N ALA A 476 2.63 10.39 -17.94
CA ALA A 476 2.18 10.61 -19.31
C ALA A 476 0.93 11.51 -19.36
N ASN A 477 -0.07 11.24 -18.52
CA ASN A 477 -1.26 12.08 -18.42
C ASN A 477 -0.93 13.52 -17.99
N ILE A 478 -0.01 13.71 -17.05
CA ILE A 478 0.43 15.03 -16.59
C ILE A 478 1.18 15.78 -17.70
N PHE A 479 2.01 15.10 -18.49
CA PHE A 479 2.79 15.74 -19.57
C PHE A 479 1.94 16.09 -20.79
N ASP A 480 0.94 15.28 -21.12
CA ASP A 480 0.06 15.53 -22.27
C ASP A 480 -1.00 16.60 -21.97
N MET A 481 -1.38 16.77 -20.69
CA MET A 481 -2.37 17.75 -20.25
C MET A 481 -2.06 19.20 -20.70
N PRO A 482 -0.86 19.77 -20.46
CA PRO A 482 -0.49 21.11 -20.92
C PRO A 482 -0.51 21.26 -22.44
N TRP A 483 -0.06 20.24 -23.19
CA TRP A 483 -0.03 20.26 -24.64
C TRP A 483 -1.44 20.37 -25.24
N PHE A 484 -2.36 19.53 -24.74
CA PHE A 484 -3.77 19.57 -25.15
C PHE A 484 -4.46 20.87 -24.69
N CYS A 485 -4.15 21.38 -23.49
CA CYS A 485 -4.64 22.69 -23.04
C CYS A 485 -4.17 23.85 -23.93
N HIS A 486 -2.95 23.79 -24.46
CA HIS A 486 -2.39 24.88 -25.27
C HIS A 486 -2.94 24.88 -26.70
N THR A 487 -3.18 23.70 -27.26
CA THR A 487 -3.57 23.52 -28.67
C THR A 487 -5.07 23.62 -28.92
N SER A 488 -5.91 23.31 -27.93
CA SER A 488 -7.36 23.39 -28.08
C SER A 488 -7.94 24.63 -27.45
N LYS A 489 -8.74 25.38 -28.22
CA LYS A 489 -9.61 26.46 -27.69
C LYS A 489 -10.72 25.92 -26.79
N ASN A 490 -10.99 24.61 -26.84
CA ASN A 490 -12.11 24.00 -26.16
C ASN A 490 -11.73 23.44 -24.79
N LYS A 491 -12.48 23.80 -23.75
CA LYS A 491 -12.15 23.50 -22.35
C LYS A 491 -12.23 22.00 -22.02
N TRP A 492 -12.88 21.21 -22.86
CA TRP A 492 -12.96 19.75 -22.75
C TRP A 492 -11.64 19.04 -23.04
N CYS A 493 -10.66 19.75 -23.58
CA CYS A 493 -9.37 19.20 -23.96
C CYS A 493 -8.57 18.58 -22.81
N MET A 494 -8.88 18.94 -21.56
CA MET A 494 -8.26 18.34 -20.37
C MET A 494 -8.66 16.89 -20.12
N LEU A 495 -9.88 16.50 -20.51
CA LEU A 495 -10.37 15.13 -20.34
C LEU A 495 -9.84 14.20 -21.43
N THR A 496 -9.50 14.77 -22.59
CA THR A 496 -9.06 14.04 -23.78
C THR A 496 -7.81 13.19 -23.52
N PRO A 497 -6.68 13.71 -23.00
CA PRO A 497 -5.50 12.91 -22.71
C PRO A 497 -5.82 11.77 -21.75
N TYR A 498 -6.59 12.02 -20.69
CA TYR A 498 -6.95 10.95 -19.74
C TYR A 498 -7.72 9.82 -20.41
N ILE A 499 -8.66 10.13 -21.30
CA ILE A 499 -9.47 9.09 -21.96
C ILE A 499 -8.68 8.40 -23.08
N THR A 500 -7.96 9.15 -23.92
CA THR A 500 -7.16 8.59 -25.02
C THR A 500 -5.99 7.76 -24.48
N ASN A 501 -5.28 8.29 -23.48
CA ASN A 501 -4.13 7.62 -22.90
C ASN A 501 -4.56 6.47 -22.00
N HIS A 502 -5.74 6.50 -21.36
CA HIS A 502 -6.17 5.37 -20.54
C HIS A 502 -6.27 4.07 -21.34
N ILE A 503 -6.79 4.12 -22.56
CA ILE A 503 -6.87 2.94 -23.44
C ILE A 503 -5.46 2.48 -23.83
N GLN A 504 -4.57 3.42 -24.17
CA GLN A 504 -3.17 3.10 -24.47
C GLN A 504 -2.43 2.51 -23.26
N HIS A 505 -2.67 3.04 -22.06
CA HIS A 505 -2.10 2.55 -20.80
C HIS A 505 -2.65 1.17 -20.44
N ALA A 506 -3.93 0.92 -20.65
CA ALA A 506 -4.56 -0.38 -20.46
C ALA A 506 -3.94 -1.43 -21.41
N ASN A 507 -3.76 -1.08 -22.70
CA ASN A 507 -3.10 -1.94 -23.67
C ASN A 507 -1.62 -2.17 -23.33
N MET A 508 -0.90 -1.12 -22.90
CA MET A 508 0.49 -1.21 -22.44
C MET A 508 0.61 -2.11 -21.20
N PHE A 509 -0.33 -1.99 -20.25
CA PHE A 509 -0.39 -2.84 -19.07
C PHE A 509 -0.58 -4.31 -19.46
N LEU A 510 -1.56 -4.58 -20.33
CA LEU A 510 -1.86 -5.92 -20.80
C LEU A 510 -0.64 -6.55 -21.48
N ASN A 511 0.05 -5.79 -22.34
CA ASN A 511 1.29 -6.23 -22.98
C ASN A 511 2.38 -6.51 -21.95
N LEU A 512 2.62 -5.61 -20.99
CA LEU A 512 3.60 -5.81 -19.90
C LEU A 512 3.31 -7.07 -19.08
N VAL A 513 2.04 -7.30 -18.73
CA VAL A 513 1.61 -8.49 -17.99
C VAL A 513 1.82 -9.74 -18.83
N PHE A 514 1.43 -9.73 -20.10
CA PHE A 514 1.57 -10.87 -21.00
C PHE A 514 3.04 -11.22 -21.28
N THR A 515 3.88 -10.23 -21.57
CA THR A 515 5.32 -10.41 -21.74
C THR A 515 5.98 -10.95 -20.47
N THR A 516 5.55 -10.48 -19.29
CA THR A 516 6.07 -10.99 -18.01
C THR A 516 5.68 -12.45 -17.78
N CYS A 517 4.43 -12.82 -18.11
CA CYS A 517 3.96 -14.18 -18.03
C CYS A 517 4.68 -15.11 -19.04
N LEU A 518 4.86 -14.68 -20.29
CA LEU A 518 5.62 -15.43 -21.30
C LEU A 518 7.08 -15.61 -20.91
N TRP A 519 7.73 -14.54 -20.45
CA TRP A 519 9.10 -14.59 -19.95
C TRP A 519 9.23 -15.60 -18.80
N PHE A 520 8.24 -15.64 -17.90
CA PHE A 520 8.23 -16.60 -16.80
C PHE A 520 8.05 -18.04 -17.27
N VAL A 521 7.20 -18.29 -18.26
CA VAL A 521 7.00 -19.63 -18.85
C VAL A 521 8.24 -20.10 -19.61
N TYR A 522 8.96 -19.20 -20.28
CA TYR A 522 10.18 -19.55 -21.03
C TYR A 522 11.37 -19.86 -20.13
N TYR A 523 11.41 -19.27 -18.93
CA TYR A 523 12.50 -19.46 -17.96
C TYR A 523 12.29 -20.65 -17.01
N LEU A 524 11.11 -21.28 -17.07
CA LEU A 524 10.71 -22.48 -16.35
C LEU A 524 10.95 -23.69 -17.24
#